data_AF-A0A257H942-F1
#
_entry.id   AF-A0A257H942-F1
#
_cell.length_a   1.000
_cell.length_b   1.000
_cell.length_c   1.000
_cell.angle_alpha   90.00
_cell.angle_beta   90.00
_cell.angle_gamma   90.00
#
_symmetry.space_group_name_H-M   'P 1'
#
loop_
_entity.id
_entity.type
_entity.pdbx_description
1 polymer ?
#
loop_
_entity_poly.entity_id
_entity_poly.type
_entity_poly.pdbx_seq_one_letter_code
_entity_poly.pdbx_strand_id
1 'polypeptide(L)' 'MLRPAPHLGYLLVLLGTPAHAVESIRLATHDQAPYGTYMPDKRFDGIAVRTVECVLKKMGQRYTIEVFPWER' A
#
# COMPACT_ATOMS: atom_id res chain seq x y z
N MET A 1 26.39 -32.49 47.85
CA MET A 1 25.30 -31.49 48.05
C MET A 1 25.84 -30.11 47.66
N LEU A 2 24.95 -29.22 47.17
CA LEU A 2 25.14 -27.79 46.76
C LEU A 2 25.61 -27.58 45.30
N ARG A 3 24.71 -27.70 44.30
CA ARG A 3 23.70 -26.73 43.73
C ARG A 3 24.29 -25.81 42.63
N PRO A 4 23.83 -25.93 41.36
CA PRO A 4 24.24 -25.03 40.28
C PRO A 4 23.51 -23.67 40.35
N ALA A 5 24.20 -22.60 39.98
CA ALA A 5 23.67 -21.24 39.98
C ALA A 5 22.63 -21.04 38.85
N PRO A 6 21.48 -20.39 39.13
CA PRO A 6 20.48 -20.06 38.12
C PRO A 6 20.83 -18.72 37.47
N HIS A 7 21.70 -18.72 36.47
CA HIS A 7 21.81 -17.56 35.58
C HIS A 7 20.65 -17.62 34.59
N LEU A 8 19.61 -16.92 35.01
CA LEU A 8 18.42 -16.46 34.30
C LEU A 8 18.78 -15.99 32.88
N GLY A 9 18.90 -16.95 31.95
CA GLY A 9 19.04 -16.69 30.52
C GLY A 9 17.69 -16.24 29.97
N TYR A 10 17.41 -14.94 30.08
CA TYR A 10 16.30 -14.31 29.40
C TYR A 10 16.60 -14.32 27.90
N LEU A 11 16.29 -15.43 27.23
CA LEU A 11 16.26 -15.52 25.78
C LEU A 11 15.09 -14.66 25.31
N LEU A 12 15.38 -13.39 25.00
CA LEU A 12 14.44 -12.49 24.36
C LEU A 12 14.20 -13.00 22.94
N VAL A 13 13.23 -13.92 22.79
CA VAL A 13 12.73 -14.36 21.49
C VAL A 13 12.03 -13.15 20.87
N LEU A 14 12.77 -12.42 20.06
CA LEU A 14 12.23 -11.45 19.11
C LEU A 14 11.34 -12.24 18.14
N LEU A 15 10.07 -12.36 18.49
CA LEU A 15 9.00 -12.72 17.58
C LEU A 15 8.99 -11.65 16.48
N GLY A 16 9.79 -11.88 15.44
CA GLY A 16 9.68 -11.16 14.18
C GLY A 16 8.31 -11.46 13.63
N THR A 17 7.36 -10.55 13.85
CA THR A 17 6.10 -10.58 13.10
C THR A 17 6.49 -10.52 11.64
N PRO A 18 6.07 -11.48 10.79
CA PRO A 18 6.21 -11.29 9.36
C PRO A 18 5.46 -10.01 9.05
N ALA A 19 6.19 -8.96 8.67
CA ALA A 19 5.58 -7.80 8.08
C ALA A 19 4.93 -8.33 6.80
N HIS A 20 3.62 -8.60 6.84
CA HIS A 20 2.83 -8.89 5.66
C HIS A 20 3.06 -7.71 4.73
N ALA A 21 3.89 -7.91 3.70
CA ALA A 21 4.16 -6.89 2.73
C ALA A 21 2.82 -6.57 2.07
N VAL A 22 2.27 -5.39 2.38
CA VAL A 22 1.02 -4.93 1.76
C VAL A 22 1.29 -4.82 0.27
N GLU A 23 0.81 -5.81 -0.49
CA GLU A 23 0.96 -5.88 -1.93
C GLU A 23 0.29 -4.66 -2.55
N SER A 24 0.98 -3.97 -3.46
CA SER A 24 0.46 -2.74 -4.04
C SER A 24 -0.59 -3.07 -5.10
N ILE A 25 -1.79 -2.47 -4.99
CA ILE A 25 -2.83 -2.60 -6.00
C ILE A 25 -2.45 -1.78 -7.23
N ARG A 26 -2.51 -2.37 -8.42
CA ARG A 26 -2.38 -1.65 -9.69
C ARG A 26 -3.76 -1.37 -10.28
N LEU A 27 -4.09 -0.10 -10.44
CA LEU A 27 -5.33 0.35 -11.08
C LEU A 27 -5.02 0.84 -12.49
N ALA A 28 -5.45 0.07 -13.49
CA ALA A 28 -5.39 0.50 -14.88
C ALA A 28 -6.61 1.37 -15.22
N THR A 29 -6.38 2.49 -15.90
CA THR A 29 -7.43 3.40 -16.38
C THR A 29 -7.02 4.01 -17.72
N HIS A 30 -7.84 4.90 -18.25
CA HIS A 30 -7.57 5.65 -19.48
C HIS A 30 -7.91 7.13 -19.25
N ASP A 31 -7.39 8.01 -20.10
CA ASP A 31 -7.67 9.44 -20.04
C ASP A 31 -9.09 9.72 -20.55
N GLN A 32 -10.01 9.94 -19.62
CA GLN A 32 -11.41 10.25 -19.88
C GLN A 32 -12.01 11.14 -18.79
N ALA A 33 -12.24 12.41 -19.12
CA ALA A 33 -13.01 13.32 -18.27
C ALA A 33 -14.49 12.87 -18.15
N PRO A 34 -15.15 13.04 -16.99
CA PRO A 34 -14.64 13.60 -15.74
C PRO A 34 -14.04 12.56 -14.78
N TYR A 35 -13.93 11.29 -15.19
CA TYR A 35 -13.55 10.16 -14.35
C TYR A 35 -12.08 10.19 -13.95
N GLY A 36 -11.20 10.44 -14.92
CA GLY A 36 -9.77 10.66 -14.72
C GLY A 36 -9.19 11.29 -15.98
N THR A 37 -8.53 12.44 -15.87
CA THR A 37 -7.92 13.13 -17.01
C THR A 37 -6.71 13.95 -16.56
N TYR A 38 -5.78 14.24 -17.47
CA TYR A 38 -4.63 15.07 -17.14
C TYR A 38 -5.02 16.55 -17.03
N MET A 39 -4.65 17.16 -15.91
CA MET A 39 -4.77 18.59 -15.65
C MET A 39 -3.65 19.38 -16.37
N PRO A 40 -3.73 20.72 -16.48
CA PRO A 40 -2.68 21.54 -17.11
C PRO A 40 -1.29 21.40 -16.45
N ASP A 41 -1.24 21.05 -15.16
CA ASP A 41 -0.01 20.77 -14.42
C ASP A 41 0.53 19.34 -14.60
N LYS A 42 -0.07 18.57 -15.52
CA LYS A 42 0.22 17.15 -15.82
C LYS A 42 -0.16 16.19 -14.70
N ARG A 43 -0.88 16.62 -13.65
CA ARG A 43 -1.45 15.70 -12.66
C ARG A 43 -2.65 14.96 -13.26
N PHE A 44 -2.74 13.65 -13.05
CA PHE A 44 -3.94 12.89 -13.37
C PHE A 44 -4.95 13.00 -12.23
N ASP A 45 -6.16 13.49 -12.52
CA ASP A 45 -7.20 13.74 -11.51
C ASP A 45 -8.60 13.54 -12.11
N GLY A 46 -9.60 13.35 -11.27
CA GLY A 46 -10.99 13.13 -11.68
C GLY A 46 -11.84 12.52 -10.59
N ILE A 47 -13.15 12.40 -10.81
CA ILE A 47 -14.07 11.91 -9.79
C ILE A 47 -13.78 10.46 -9.38
N ALA A 48 -13.40 9.60 -10.34
CA ALA A 48 -13.05 8.22 -10.04
C ALA A 48 -11.71 8.14 -9.30
N VAL A 49 -10.70 8.89 -9.75
CA VAL A 49 -9.37 8.99 -9.11
C VAL A 49 -9.51 9.38 -7.65
N ARG A 50 -10.18 10.49 -7.33
CA ARG A 50 -10.37 10.97 -5.95
C ARG A 50 -11.08 9.96 -5.07
N THR A 51 -12.07 9.26 -5.63
CA THR A 51 -12.85 8.26 -4.90
C THR A 51 -11.97 7.07 -4.50
N VAL A 52 -11.23 6.48 -5.46
CA VAL A 52 -10.37 5.32 -5.17
C VAL A 52 -9.21 5.71 -4.26
N GLU A 53 -8.60 6.88 -4.48
CA GLU A 53 -7.53 7.37 -3.62
C GLU A 53 -8.00 7.52 -2.17
N CYS A 54 -9.18 8.10 -1.95
CA CYS A 54 -9.74 8.29 -0.61
C CYS A 54 -9.92 6.95 0.11
N VAL A 55 -10.52 5.97 -0.56
CA VAL A 55 -10.77 4.64 0.01
C VAL A 55 -9.44 3.93 0.32
N LEU A 56 -8.52 3.87 -0.64
CA LEU A 56 -7.26 3.14 -0.48
C LEU A 56 -6.35 3.78 0.57
N LYS A 57 -6.31 5.13 0.65
CA LYS A 57 -5.62 5.85 1.72
C LYS A 57 -6.22 5.51 3.10
N LYS A 58 -7.55 5.47 3.23
CA LYS A 58 -8.23 5.08 4.50
C LYS A 58 -7.97 3.63 4.90
N MET A 59 -7.75 2.74 3.93
CA MET A 59 -7.40 1.34 4.18
C MET A 59 -5.92 1.13 4.52
N GLY A 60 -5.07 2.16 4.40
CA GLY A 60 -3.62 1.98 4.48
C GLY A 60 -3.05 1.11 3.35
N GLN A 61 -3.79 0.98 2.24
CA GLN A 61 -3.45 0.14 1.11
C GLN A 61 -2.53 0.89 0.16
N ARG A 62 -1.41 0.28 -0.23
CA ARG A 62 -0.53 0.81 -1.28
C ARG A 62 -1.18 0.63 -2.65
N TYR A 63 -1.04 1.62 -3.53
CA TYR A 63 -1.58 1.54 -4.88
C TYR A 63 -0.79 2.39 -5.87
N THR A 64 -0.95 2.06 -7.16
CA THR A 64 -0.57 2.89 -8.30
C THR A 64 -1.74 3.03 -9.26
N ILE A 65 -1.85 4.19 -9.91
CA ILE A 65 -2.78 4.43 -11.01
C ILE A 65 -1.95 4.57 -12.27
N GLU A 66 -2.24 3.73 -13.27
CA GLU A 66 -1.56 3.71 -14.55
C GLU A 66 -2.56 3.97 -15.68
N VAL A 67 -2.21 4.92 -16.54
CA VAL A 67 -3.08 5.38 -17.63
C VAL A 67 -2.63 4.72 -18.93
N PHE A 68 -3.55 4.04 -19.60
CA PHE A 68 -3.35 3.36 -20.88
C PHE A 68 -4.28 3.93 -21.95
N PRO A 69 -3.92 3.84 -23.25
CA PRO A 69 -4.85 4.11 -24.34
C PRO A 69 -6.09 3.22 -24.25
N TRP A 70 -7.23 3.71 -24.75
CA TRP A 70 -8.47 2.93 -24.77
C TRP A 70 -8.50 1.89 -25.90
N GLU A 71 -7.76 2.14 -26.98
CA GLU A 71 -7.66 1.19 -28.09
C GLU A 71 -7.05 -0.14 -27.59
N ARG A 72 -7.72 -1.24 -27.94
CA ARG A 72 -7.29 -2.60 -27.65
C ARG A 72 -6.69 -3.26 -28.88
#